data_AF-A0A7V4KCP7-F1
#
_entry.id   AF-A0A7V4KCP7-F1
#
_cell.length_a   1.000
_cell.length_b   1.000
_cell.length_c   1.000
_cell.angle_alpha   90.00
_cell.angle_beta   90.00
_cell.angle_gamma   90.00
#
_symmetry.space_group_name_H-M   'P 1'
#
loop_
_entity.id
_entity.type
_entity.pdbx_description
1 polymer ?
#
loop_
_entity_poly.entity_id
_entity_poly.type
_entity_poly.pdbx_seq_one_letter_code
_entity_poly.pdbx_strand_id
1 'polypeptide(L)'
;MGFFAELGKVIKKNIRDYGMYIALGVIMLIFTILTDGLFLSSRNISNLFNQMGYIAVLAVGMTLVIVIRHIDLSVGFMAGFLGAIAARLLREGMPVLPTILLVLALGTVFGLVNGFWVAKVGLPSFVATLAGMLIFRGALLLFTQSTGTIIVTND
;
A
#
# COMPACT_ATOMS: atom_id res chain seq x y z
N MET A 1 18.15 -35.54 23.58
CA MET A 1 17.05 -35.32 22.61
C MET A 1 17.56 -34.34 21.57
N GLY A 2 17.56 -34.71 20.28
CA GLY A 2 18.23 -33.93 19.25
C GLY A 2 17.47 -32.67 18.86
N PHE A 3 18.19 -31.57 18.68
CA PHE A 3 17.67 -30.29 18.16
C PHE A 3 16.74 -30.46 16.95
N PHE A 4 17.08 -31.37 16.03
CA PHE A 4 16.27 -31.67 14.84
C PHE A 4 14.91 -32.33 15.15
N ALA A 5 14.81 -33.12 16.22
CA ALA A 5 13.55 -33.75 16.64
C ALA A 5 12.60 -32.75 17.33
N GLU A 6 13.17 -31.81 18.10
CA GLU A 6 12.43 -30.68 18.67
C GLU A 6 11.95 -29.72 17.57
N LEU A 7 12.80 -29.42 16.59
CA LEU A 7 12.45 -28.60 15.43
C LEU A 7 11.26 -29.22 14.65
N GLY A 8 11.30 -30.53 14.40
CA GLY A 8 10.21 -31.25 13.73
C GLY A 8 8.89 -31.21 14.51
N LYS A 9 8.93 -31.31 15.85
CA LYS A 9 7.72 -31.18 16.70
C LYS A 9 7.15 -29.76 16.69
N VAL A 10 8.00 -28.74 16.80
CA VAL A 10 7.58 -27.33 16.78
C VAL A 10 6.96 -26.95 15.43
N ILE A 11 7.57 -27.37 14.32
CA ILE A 11 7.03 -27.17 12.98
C ILE A 11 5.67 -27.85 12.85
N LYS A 12 5.54 -29.13 13.23
CA LYS A 12 4.27 -29.87 13.07
C LYS A 12 3.14 -29.32 13.94
N LYS A 13 3.44 -28.77 15.12
CA LYS A 13 2.46 -28.17 16.02
C LYS A 13 1.97 -26.79 15.53
N ASN A 14 2.86 -25.99 14.93
CA ASN A 14 2.60 -24.59 14.58
C ASN A 14 2.56 -24.33 13.05
N ILE A 15 2.52 -25.37 12.22
CA ILE A 15 2.57 -25.23 10.74
C ILE A 15 1.46 -24.34 10.17
N ARG A 16 0.30 -24.28 10.84
CA ARG A 16 -0.80 -23.38 10.49
C ARG A 16 -0.44 -21.91 10.67
N ASP A 17 0.29 -21.57 11.73
CA ASP A 17 0.69 -20.19 12.03
C ASP A 17 1.80 -19.73 11.07
N TYR A 18 2.63 -20.66 10.61
CA TYR A 18 3.67 -20.40 9.61
C TYR A 18 3.21 -20.53 8.15
N GLY A 19 1.93 -20.86 7.91
CA GLY A 19 1.42 -21.18 6.57
C GLY A 19 1.68 -20.09 5.54
N MET A 20 1.55 -18.82 5.93
CA MET A 20 1.82 -17.67 5.04
C MET A 20 3.30 -17.54 4.69
N TYR A 21 4.21 -17.75 5.65
CA TYR A 21 5.65 -17.71 5.40
C TYR A 21 6.11 -18.89 4.53
N ILE A 22 5.53 -20.07 4.77
CA ILE A 22 5.76 -21.26 3.95
C ILE A 22 5.26 -21.02 2.52
N ALA A 23 4.04 -20.50 2.36
CA ALA A 23 3.48 -20.17 1.05
C ALA A 23 4.36 -19.15 0.31
N LEU A 24 4.84 -18.11 1.00
CA LEU A 24 5.77 -17.14 0.44
C LEU A 24 7.06 -17.82 -0.05
N GLY A 25 7.69 -18.65 0.79
CA GLY A 25 8.91 -19.38 0.41
C GLY A 25 8.71 -20.29 -0.80
N VAL A 26 7.59 -21.01 -0.85
CA VAL A 26 7.22 -21.88 -1.99
C VAL A 26 7.04 -21.06 -3.26
N ILE A 27 6.30 -19.95 -3.20
CA ILE A 27 6.09 -19.05 -4.33
C ILE A 27 7.42 -18.50 -4.83
N MET A 28 8.27 -17.99 -3.92
CA MET A 28 9.59 -17.47 -4.28
C MET A 28 10.45 -18.53 -4.98
N LEU A 29 10.47 -19.77 -4.46
CA LEU A 29 11.24 -20.86 -5.05
C LEU A 29 10.72 -21.24 -6.44
N ILE A 30 9.40 -21.37 -6.62
CA ILE A 30 8.78 -21.67 -7.91
C ILE A 30 9.15 -20.59 -8.94
N PHE A 31 8.94 -19.31 -8.61
CA PHE A 31 9.26 -18.23 -9.55
C PHE A 31 10.75 -18.09 -9.81
N THR A 32 11.62 -18.41 -8.86
CA THR A 32 13.07 -18.43 -9.09
C THR A 32 13.47 -19.49 -10.10
N ILE A 33 12.91 -20.71 -9.98
CA ILE A 33 13.18 -21.80 -10.92
C ILE A 33 12.61 -21.50 -12.30
N LEU A 34 11.37 -21.02 -12.37
CA LEU A 34 10.69 -20.72 -13.64
C LEU A 34 11.26 -19.51 -14.38
N THR A 35 12.07 -18.67 -13.73
CA THR A 35 12.67 -17.47 -14.32
C THR A 35 14.20 -17.54 -14.40
N ASP A 36 14.78 -18.74 -14.27
CA ASP A 36 16.23 -18.95 -14.33
C ASP A 36 17.01 -18.04 -13.36
N GLY A 37 16.46 -17.80 -12.16
CA GLY A 37 17.06 -16.97 -11.13
C GLY A 37 16.76 -15.47 -11.21
N LEU A 38 16.10 -14.98 -12.27
CA LEU A 38 15.79 -13.55 -12.44
C LEU A 38 14.89 -12.99 -11.34
N PHE A 39 13.97 -13.79 -10.80
CA PHE A 39 13.07 -13.40 -9.71
C PHE A 39 13.82 -12.92 -8.45
N LEU A 40 14.91 -13.59 -8.07
CA LEU A 40 15.74 -13.21 -6.90
C LEU A 40 16.93 -12.32 -7.26
N SER A 41 16.99 -11.80 -8.49
CA SER A 41 18.04 -10.87 -8.87
C SER A 41 18.04 -9.62 -8.00
N SER A 42 19.22 -9.07 -7.70
CA SER A 42 19.36 -7.86 -6.87
C SER A 42 18.56 -6.67 -7.41
N ARG A 43 18.39 -6.60 -8.75
CA ARG A 43 17.56 -5.58 -9.41
C ARG A 43 16.08 -5.79 -9.13
N ASN A 44 15.59 -7.03 -9.27
CA ASN A 44 14.17 -7.31 -9.01
C ASN A 44 13.81 -7.12 -7.54
N ILE A 45 14.68 -7.57 -6.62
CA ILE A 45 14.50 -7.36 -5.18
C ILE A 45 14.50 -5.86 -4.84
N SER A 46 15.46 -5.09 -5.34
CA SER A 46 15.49 -3.64 -5.13
C SER A 46 14.23 -2.94 -5.68
N ASN A 47 13.77 -3.34 -6.86
CA ASN A 47 12.55 -2.82 -7.45
C ASN A 47 11.32 -3.17 -6.60
N LEU A 48 11.25 -4.40 -6.10
CA LEU A 48 10.17 -4.86 -5.23
C LEU A 48 10.12 -4.03 -3.94
N PHE A 49 11.26 -3.80 -3.28
CA PHE A 49 11.31 -2.95 -2.09
C PHE A 49 10.89 -1.50 -2.39
N ASN A 50 11.33 -0.93 -3.50
CA ASN A 50 10.90 0.41 -3.91
C ASN A 50 9.38 0.48 -4.17
N GLN A 51 8.80 -0.54 -4.82
CA GLN A 51 7.36 -0.61 -5.08
C GLN A 51 6.55 -0.86 -3.80
N MET A 52 7.07 -1.64 -2.85
CA MET A 52 6.41 -1.92 -1.58
C MET A 52 6.62 -0.82 -0.53
N GLY A 53 7.57 0.10 -0.75
CA GLY A 53 7.91 1.16 0.21
C GLY A 53 6.72 2.03 0.60
N TYR A 54 5.91 2.45 -0.37
CA TYR A 54 4.72 3.26 -0.05
C TYR A 54 3.65 2.44 0.70
N ILE A 55 3.47 1.15 0.36
CA ILE A 55 2.54 0.25 1.06
C ILE A 55 2.99 0.07 2.52
N ALA A 56 4.29 -0.07 2.77
CA ALA A 56 4.83 -0.19 4.12
C ALA A 56 4.51 1.05 4.98
N VAL A 57 4.64 2.26 4.41
CA VAL A 57 4.26 3.50 5.11
C VAL A 57 2.76 3.52 5.40
N LEU A 58 1.91 3.15 4.44
CA LEU A 58 0.46 3.07 4.65
C LEU A 58 0.09 2.04 5.73
N ALA A 59 0.77 0.90 5.77
CA ALA A 59 0.51 -0.16 6.74
C ALA A 59 0.70 0.31 8.19
N VAL A 60 1.68 1.19 8.45
CA VAL A 60 1.89 1.79 9.78
C VAL A 60 0.66 2.61 10.21
N GLY A 61 0.12 3.44 9.31
CA GLY A 61 -1.11 4.19 9.60
C GLY A 61 -2.33 3.27 9.79
N MET A 62 -2.47 2.26 8.94
CA MET A 62 -3.56 1.29 9.00
C MET A 62 -3.54 0.43 10.27
N THR A 63 -2.37 0.25 10.89
CA THR A 63 -2.26 -0.45 12.18
C THR A 63 -3.12 0.23 13.25
N LEU A 64 -3.13 1.57 13.30
CA LEU A 64 -3.95 2.31 14.25
C LEU A 64 -5.46 2.08 14.03
N VAL A 65 -5.89 2.00 12.77
CA VAL A 65 -7.29 1.75 12.38
C VAL A 65 -7.73 0.33 12.76
N ILE A 66 -6.85 -0.65 12.55
CA ILE A 66 -7.15 -2.06 12.87
C ILE A 66 -7.17 -2.28 14.39
N VAL A 67 -6.30 -1.62 15.16
CA VAL A 67 -6.27 -1.71 16.63
C VAL A 67 -7.61 -1.27 17.24
N ILE A 68 -8.23 -0.23 16.69
CA ILE A 68 -9.58 0.21 17.10
C ILE A 68 -10.72 -0.64 16.49
N ARG A 69 -10.39 -1.78 15.85
CA ARG A 69 -11.33 -2.71 15.19
C ARG A 69 -12.13 -2.11 14.04
N HIS A 70 -11.57 -1.12 13.35
CA HIS A 70 -12.17 -0.53 12.16
C HIS A 70 -11.42 -1.00 10.90
N ILE A 71 -12.01 -0.75 9.73
CA ILE A 71 -11.40 -1.05 8.42
C ILE A 71 -11.43 0.24 7.60
N ASP A 72 -10.34 0.53 6.89
CA ASP A 72 -10.28 1.62 5.91
C ASP A 72 -9.90 1.08 4.52
N LEU A 73 -10.89 1.09 3.63
CA LEU A 73 -10.73 0.69 2.22
C LEU A 73 -10.27 1.85 1.32
N SER A 74 -10.40 3.10 1.79
CA SER A 74 -10.16 4.30 0.99
C SER A 74 -8.68 4.63 0.83
N VAL A 75 -7.84 4.25 1.79
CA VAL A 75 -6.44 4.69 1.91
C VAL A 75 -5.61 4.44 0.65
N GLY A 76 -5.83 3.31 -0.04
CA GLY A 76 -5.07 2.95 -1.24
C GLY A 76 -5.39 3.88 -2.42
N PHE A 77 -6.68 4.12 -2.69
CA PHE A 77 -7.10 5.04 -3.76
C PHE A 77 -6.82 6.50 -3.40
N MET A 78 -6.89 6.86 -2.13
CA MET A 78 -6.48 8.18 -1.65
C MET A 78 -4.99 8.44 -1.91
N ALA A 79 -4.12 7.48 -1.55
CA ALA A 79 -2.69 7.57 -1.82
C ALA A 79 -2.39 7.67 -3.33
N GLY A 80 -3.09 6.89 -4.16
CA GLY A 80 -2.98 6.96 -5.61
C GLY A 80 -3.39 8.33 -6.16
N PHE A 81 -4.50 8.89 -5.69
CA PHE A 81 -4.97 10.23 -6.09
C PHE A 81 -3.98 11.34 -5.69
N LEU A 82 -3.49 11.31 -4.45
CA LEU A 82 -2.49 12.25 -3.97
C LEU A 82 -1.16 12.13 -4.73
N GLY A 83 -0.75 10.91 -5.07
CA GLY A 83 0.41 10.65 -5.93
C GLY A 83 0.24 11.23 -7.34
N ALA A 84 -0.97 11.15 -7.90
CA ALA A 84 -1.27 11.75 -9.20
C ALA A 84 -1.19 13.29 -9.14
N ILE A 85 -1.72 13.91 -8.09
CA ILE A 85 -1.57 15.36 -7.85
C ILE A 85 -0.09 15.74 -7.75
N ALA A 86 0.69 15.01 -6.94
CA ALA A 86 2.12 15.25 -6.78
C ALA A 86 2.87 15.20 -8.12
N ALA A 87 2.62 14.15 -8.92
CA ALA A 87 3.25 13.96 -10.21
C ALA A 87 2.88 15.09 -11.20
N ARG A 88 1.63 15.58 -11.17
CA ARG A 88 1.21 16.70 -12.03
C ARG A 88 1.89 18.00 -11.64
N LEU A 89 1.98 18.31 -10.35
CA LEU A 89 2.62 19.53 -9.85
C LEU A 89 4.12 19.55 -10.18
N LEU A 90 4.81 18.44 -9.98
CA LEU A 90 6.22 18.31 -10.36
C LEU A 90 6.41 18.47 -11.87
N ARG A 91 5.52 17.88 -12.68
CA ARG A 91 5.55 18.04 -14.14
C ARG A 91 5.32 19.48 -14.60
N GLU A 92 4.55 20.26 -13.84
CA GLU A 92 4.33 21.69 -14.10
C GLU A 92 5.47 22.58 -13.58
N GLY A 93 6.55 21.99 -13.05
CA GLY A 93 7.74 22.70 -12.58
C GLY A 93 7.65 23.19 -11.13
N MET A 94 6.64 22.77 -10.37
CA MET A 94 6.58 23.10 -8.95
C MET A 94 7.74 22.43 -8.20
N PRO A 95 8.48 23.15 -7.34
CA PRO A 95 9.58 22.55 -6.59
C PRO A 95 9.10 21.41 -5.67
N VAL A 96 10.01 20.48 -5.37
CA VAL A 96 9.71 19.26 -4.61
C VAL A 96 9.15 19.56 -3.22
N LEU A 97 9.78 20.48 -2.49
CA LEU A 97 9.42 20.76 -1.10
C LEU A 97 7.99 21.34 -0.95
N PRO A 98 7.59 22.39 -1.71
CA PRO A 98 6.21 22.85 -1.76
C PRO A 98 5.20 21.76 -2.15
N THR A 99 5.56 20.90 -3.12
CA THR A 99 4.69 19.80 -3.56
C THR A 99 4.43 18.83 -2.41
N ILE A 100 5.46 18.44 -1.66
CA ILE A 100 5.33 17.55 -0.50
C ILE A 100 4.39 18.17 0.54
N LEU A 101 4.59 19.43 0.91
CA LEU A 101 3.77 20.10 1.92
C LEU A 101 2.30 20.19 1.51
N LEU A 102 2.03 20.53 0.24
CA LEU A 102 0.68 20.66 -0.28
C LEU A 102 -0.04 19.30 -0.31
N VAL A 103 0.64 18.24 -0.76
CA VAL A 103 0.06 16.89 -0.83
C VAL A 103 -0.18 16.33 0.59
N LEU A 104 0.72 16.58 1.54
CA LEU A 104 0.52 16.20 2.94
C LEU A 104 -0.66 16.94 3.57
N ALA A 105 -0.80 18.24 3.29
CA ALA A 105 -1.95 19.03 3.74
C ALA A 105 -3.26 18.47 3.18
N LEU A 106 -3.32 18.19 1.87
CA LEU A 106 -4.49 17.58 1.23
C LEU A 106 -4.81 16.20 1.81
N GLY A 107 -3.80 15.35 1.99
CA GLY A 107 -3.99 14.02 2.58
C GLY A 107 -4.51 14.08 4.02
N THR A 108 -4.05 15.06 4.81
CA THR A 108 -4.55 15.29 6.16
C THR A 108 -6.01 15.71 6.13
N VAL A 109 -6.39 16.64 5.26
CA VAL A 109 -7.77 17.09 5.10
C VAL A 109 -8.68 15.94 4.67
N PHE A 110 -8.28 15.17 3.67
CA PHE A 110 -9.07 14.03 3.19
C PHE A 110 -9.21 12.93 4.24
N GLY A 111 -8.13 12.63 4.98
CA GLY A 111 -8.17 11.69 6.10
C GLY A 111 -9.10 12.16 7.22
N LEU A 112 -9.06 13.45 7.56
CA LEU A 112 -9.97 14.05 8.55
C LEU A 112 -11.43 13.98 8.10
N VAL A 113 -11.73 14.23 6.82
CA VAL A 113 -13.09 14.14 6.29
C VAL A 113 -13.61 12.70 6.36
N ASN A 114 -12.81 11.70 5.96
CA ASN A 114 -13.22 10.29 6.09
C ASN A 114 -13.39 9.87 7.55
N GLY A 115 -12.46 10.30 8.41
CA GLY A 115 -12.52 10.03 9.85
C GLY A 115 -13.70 10.71 10.55
N PHE A 116 -14.11 11.90 10.10
CA PHE A 116 -15.22 12.66 10.67
C PHE A 116 -16.55 11.91 10.59
N TRP A 117 -16.85 11.29 9.44
CA TRP A 117 -18.07 10.51 9.26
C TRP A 117 -18.15 9.34 10.25
N VAL A 118 -17.01 8.71 10.52
CA VAL A 118 -16.93 7.58 11.46
C VAL A 118 -16.99 8.08 12.91
N ALA A 119 -16.16 9.05 13.26
CA ALA A 119 -15.95 9.48 14.65
C ALA A 119 -17.04 10.40 15.21
N LYS A 120 -17.68 11.23 14.37
CA LYS A 120 -18.70 12.20 14.80
C LYS A 120 -20.11 11.83 14.38
N VAL A 121 -20.28 11.36 13.15
CA VAL A 121 -21.62 11.01 12.63
C VAL A 121 -22.00 9.56 13.01
N GLY A 122 -21.01 8.72 13.35
CA GLY A 122 -21.26 7.35 13.80
C GLY A 122 -21.58 6.38 12.66
N LEU A 123 -21.20 6.70 11.42
CA LEU A 123 -21.35 5.76 10.31
C LEU A 123 -20.42 4.55 10.50
N PRO A 124 -20.86 3.34 10.15
CA PRO A 124 -19.96 2.18 10.09
C PRO A 124 -18.75 2.47 9.18
N SER A 125 -17.53 2.25 9.69
CA SER A 125 -16.29 2.57 8.96
C SER A 125 -16.19 1.93 7.59
N PHE A 126 -16.63 0.69 7.46
CA PHE A 126 -16.65 0.00 6.17
C PHE A 126 -17.43 0.80 5.11
N VAL A 127 -18.60 1.32 5.46
CA VAL A 127 -19.46 2.07 4.52
C VAL A 127 -18.84 3.43 4.20
N ALA A 128 -18.38 4.17 5.22
CA ALA A 128 -17.77 5.48 5.03
C ALA A 128 -16.51 5.39 4.15
N THR A 129 -15.66 4.38 4.40
CA THR A 129 -14.40 4.21 3.67
C THR A 129 -14.60 3.55 2.32
N LEU A 130 -15.64 2.73 2.10
CA LEU A 130 -16.02 2.27 0.77
C LEU A 130 -16.51 3.44 -0.11
N ALA A 131 -17.33 4.34 0.44
CA ALA A 131 -17.73 5.55 -0.27
C ALA A 131 -16.51 6.43 -0.59
N GLY A 132 -15.63 6.64 0.39
CA GLY A 132 -14.36 7.36 0.19
C GLY A 132 -13.50 6.73 -0.90
N MET A 133 -13.36 5.40 -0.90
CA MET A 133 -12.66 4.64 -1.94
C MET A 133 -13.22 4.93 -3.33
N LEU A 134 -14.54 4.91 -3.49
CA LEU A 134 -15.20 5.22 -4.77
C LEU A 134 -14.98 6.67 -5.21
N ILE A 135 -15.04 7.62 -4.27
CA ILE A 135 -14.78 9.04 -4.54
C ILE A 135 -13.34 9.25 -5.01
N PHE A 136 -12.34 8.75 -4.26
CA PHE A 136 -10.93 8.91 -4.65
C PHE A 136 -10.60 8.15 -5.93
N ARG A 137 -11.20 6.98 -6.14
CA ARG A 137 -11.08 6.26 -7.40
C ARG A 137 -11.64 7.07 -8.56
N GLY A 138 -12.83 7.64 -8.42
CA GLY A 138 -13.42 8.51 -9.43
C GLY A 138 -12.59 9.76 -9.69
N ALA A 139 -12.11 10.42 -8.62
CA ALA A 139 -11.24 11.59 -8.70
C ALA A 139 -9.91 11.27 -9.39
N LEU A 140 -9.28 10.15 -9.05
CA LEU A 140 -8.07 9.67 -9.72
C LEU A 140 -8.31 9.42 -11.21
N LEU A 141 -9.43 8.77 -11.56
CA LEU A 141 -9.80 8.56 -12.96
C LEU A 141 -9.98 9.89 -13.69
N LEU A 142 -10.77 10.83 -13.13
CA LEU A 142 -10.96 12.17 -13.70
C LEU A 142 -9.64 12.93 -13.87
N PHE A 143 -8.74 12.82 -12.90
CA PHE A 143 -7.44 13.49 -12.94
C PHE A 143 -6.47 12.87 -13.97
N THR A 144 -6.66 11.59 -14.30
CA THR A 144 -5.84 10.85 -15.28
C THR A 144 -6.49 10.69 -16.64
N GLN A 145 -7.72 11.19 -16.84
CA GLN A 145 -8.62 10.89 -17.97
C GLN A 145 -8.04 11.10 -19.37
N SER A 146 -6.99 11.93 -19.54
CA SER A 146 -6.39 12.14 -20.86
C SER A 146 -5.37 11.08 -21.29
N THR A 147 -4.75 10.35 -20.35
CA THR A 147 -3.61 9.45 -20.66
C THR A 147 -3.61 8.13 -19.87
N GLY A 148 -4.49 7.97 -18.87
CA GLY A 148 -4.50 6.82 -17.95
C GLY A 148 -3.24 6.69 -17.07
N THR A 149 -2.21 7.47 -17.37
CA THR A 149 -0.90 7.55 -16.72
C THR A 149 -0.39 8.99 -16.79
N ILE A 150 0.53 9.36 -15.91
CA ILE A 150 1.23 10.66 -16.00
C ILE A 150 2.60 10.38 -16.59
N ILE A 151 2.84 10.90 -17.80
CA ILE A 151 4.14 10.76 -18.47
C ILE A 151 5.13 11.71 -17.79
N VAL A 152 6.05 11.14 -17.04
CA VAL A 152 7.21 11.84 -16.48
C VAL A 152 8.37 11.64 -17.45
N THR A 153 8.69 12.67 -18.24
CA THR A 153 9.88 12.69 -19.09
C THR A 153 11.11 12.93 -18.21
N ASN A 154 12.07 12.02 -18.26
CA ASN A 154 13.41 12.23 -17.69
C ASN A 154 14.25 12.91 -18.76
N ASP A 155 14.25 14.25 -18.76
CA ASP A 155 15.26 15.04 -19.47
C ASP A 155 16.48 15.23 -18.56
#